data_AF-A0A7S4UYE8-F1
#
_entry.id   AF-A0A7S4UYE8-F1
#
_cell.length_a   1.000
_cell.length_b   1.000
_cell.length_c   1.000
_cell.angle_alpha   90.00
_cell.angle_beta   90.00
_cell.angle_gamma   90.00
#
_symmetry.space_group_name_H-M   'P 1'
#
loop_
_entity.id
_entity.type
_entity.pdbx_description
1 polymer ?
#
loop_
_entity_poly.entity_id
_entity_poly.type
_entity_poly.pdbx_seq_one_letter_code
_entity_poly.pdbx_strand_id
1 'polypeptide(L)'
;EIASNHESDPNTKGRICVTFCVPDLTNSPPLQTTTSVNKHEKDDNNMIEVKLDIICCPPTILSVRTFENFEARNYASVPLVIETDILYATHAIVIWYVDGVEVLRDSHCYTPTVDDVGKEIYILIIPVRPGHNGQGYEEAYRFRNRVEQLPFMPIVSPIRDDWTHKRKKETSNNDLRVLTYNILADLYTSRDIDQHLMYAHCDLDYLMRWRRMPMIIAEILSYDADLICLQEVDATIFDTLLRPVLGARGYQGYYSNKASSQMEGCAMFWSLECFEVAKDEDMHKFIIRDLFGEEKDVQGKSDMDEDMHKFIIRDLFGEEKDVQGKSDMDE
;
A
#
# COMPACT_ATOMS: atom_id res chain seq x y z
N GLU A 1 -30.37 40.47 -14.25
CA GLU A 1 -31.39 41.44 -14.69
C GLU A 1 -31.83 41.09 -16.10
N ILE A 2 -33.14 41.06 -16.37
CA ILE A 2 -33.69 40.75 -17.70
C ILE A 2 -34.10 42.07 -18.35
N ALA A 3 -33.45 42.43 -19.45
CA ALA A 3 -33.97 43.43 -20.38
C ALA A 3 -34.40 42.68 -21.65
N SER A 4 -35.71 42.62 -21.85
CA SER A 4 -36.36 42.17 -23.08
C SER A 4 -36.24 43.24 -24.17
N ASN A 5 -35.91 42.83 -25.39
CA ASN A 5 -36.50 43.34 -26.64
C ASN A 5 -35.84 42.63 -27.83
N HIS A 6 -36.54 41.72 -28.50
CA HIS A 6 -36.84 41.85 -29.93
C HIS A 6 -37.72 40.68 -30.45
N GLU A 7 -38.73 41.12 -31.19
CA GLU A 7 -39.61 40.50 -32.18
C GLU A 7 -39.55 39.00 -32.49
N SER A 8 -40.76 38.43 -32.47
CA SER A 8 -41.17 37.08 -32.84
C SER A 8 -41.04 36.79 -34.34
N ASP A 9 -40.23 35.79 -34.69
CA ASP A 9 -40.28 35.06 -35.95
C ASP A 9 -40.81 33.63 -35.67
N PRO A 10 -41.94 33.20 -36.27
CA PRO A 10 -42.59 31.92 -35.93
C PRO A 10 -41.90 30.66 -36.49
N ASN A 11 -40.70 30.75 -37.09
CA ASN A 11 -40.03 29.56 -37.67
C ASN A 11 -38.60 29.27 -37.19
N THR A 12 -38.16 29.87 -36.08
CA THR A 12 -36.80 29.65 -35.56
C THR A 12 -36.80 28.55 -34.49
N LYS A 13 -36.14 27.41 -34.76
CA LYS A 13 -35.81 26.41 -33.73
C LYS A 13 -35.05 27.12 -32.60
N GLY A 14 -35.66 27.22 -31.43
CA GLY A 14 -35.09 27.93 -30.28
C GLY A 14 -33.72 27.37 -29.92
N ARG A 15 -32.68 28.21 -30.04
CA ARG A 15 -31.38 27.96 -29.41
C ARG A 15 -31.48 28.51 -27.99
N ILE A 16 -31.44 27.61 -27.00
CA ILE A 16 -31.22 27.99 -25.61
C ILE A 16 -29.72 28.32 -25.50
N CYS A 17 -29.40 29.59 -25.34
CA CYS A 17 -28.05 30.04 -25.05
C CYS A 17 -27.96 30.30 -23.54
N VAL A 18 -27.33 29.39 -22.80
CA VAL A 18 -27.03 29.58 -21.38
C VAL A 18 -25.63 30.19 -21.29
N THR A 19 -25.55 31.49 -21.06
CA THR A 19 -24.27 32.18 -20.83
C THR A 19 -23.96 32.13 -19.35
N PHE A 20 -22.95 31.35 -18.96
CA PHE A 20 -22.40 31.37 -17.60
C PHE A 20 -21.35 32.47 -17.51
N CYS A 21 -21.55 33.43 -16.60
CA CYS A 21 -20.49 34.32 -16.15
C CYS A 21 -19.67 33.54 -15.10
N VAL A 22 -18.55 32.96 -15.52
CA VAL A 22 -17.58 32.37 -14.58
C VAL A 22 -16.60 33.48 -14.19
N PRO A 23 -16.46 33.83 -12.89
CA PRO A 23 -15.33 34.66 -12.47
C PRO A 23 -14.05 33.83 -12.66
N ASP A 24 -13.06 34.41 -13.34
CA ASP A 24 -11.76 33.80 -13.67
C ASP A 24 -11.23 32.86 -12.58
N LEU A 25 -11.32 31.56 -12.84
CA LEU A 25 -10.60 30.51 -12.12
C LEU A 25 -9.92 29.64 -13.17
N THR A 26 -8.69 30.04 -13.48
CA THR A 26 -7.75 29.21 -14.22
C THR A 26 -7.52 27.92 -13.42
N ASN A 27 -7.87 26.77 -14.02
CA ASN A 27 -7.78 25.38 -13.49
C ASN A 27 -9.01 24.81 -12.75
N SER A 28 -10.11 24.56 -13.45
CA SER A 28 -11.21 23.69 -12.97
C SER A 28 -11.56 22.59 -13.98
N PRO A 29 -11.73 21.30 -13.58
CA PRO A 29 -12.23 20.23 -14.45
C PRO A 29 -13.76 20.33 -14.65
N PRO A 30 -14.36 19.59 -15.60
CA PRO A 30 -15.70 19.91 -16.10
C PRO A 30 -16.82 19.66 -15.09
N LEU A 31 -17.78 20.59 -15.06
CA LEU A 31 -19.11 20.37 -14.45
C LEU A 31 -19.79 19.19 -15.15
N GLN A 32 -20.24 18.20 -14.38
CA GLN A 32 -21.06 17.11 -14.91
C GLN A 32 -22.50 17.25 -14.42
N THR A 33 -23.44 17.13 -15.36
CA THR A 33 -24.88 17.23 -15.13
C THR A 33 -25.51 15.85 -15.29
N THR A 34 -26.20 15.36 -14.27
CA THR A 34 -27.09 14.21 -14.39
C THR A 34 -28.50 14.70 -14.69
N THR A 35 -29.08 14.23 -15.79
CA THR A 35 -30.43 14.60 -16.21
C THR A 35 -31.38 13.45 -15.90
N SER A 36 -32.41 13.68 -15.09
CA SER A 36 -33.53 12.74 -14.94
C SER A 36 -34.76 13.36 -15.61
N VAL A 37 -35.38 12.61 -16.55
CA VAL A 37 -36.57 13.06 -17.27
C VAL A 37 -37.76 12.24 -16.78
N ASN A 38 -38.56 12.82 -15.88
CA ASN A 38 -39.87 12.28 -15.55
C ASN A 38 -40.87 12.73 -16.61
N LYS A 39 -41.34 11.80 -17.45
CA LYS A 39 -42.46 12.06 -18.37
C LYS A 39 -43.76 12.02 -17.57
N HIS A 40 -44.30 13.19 -17.23
CA HIS A 40 -45.73 13.31 -16.93
C HIS A 40 -46.50 13.72 -18.18
N GLU A 41 -47.75 13.24 -18.22
CA GLU A 41 -48.65 13.19 -19.36
C GLU A 41 -48.94 14.54 -20.04
N LYS A 42 -49.37 14.42 -21.30
CA LYS A 42 -49.73 15.48 -22.25
C LYS A 42 -50.55 16.60 -21.62
N ASP A 43 -50.02 17.82 -21.65
CA ASP A 43 -50.79 19.05 -21.71
C ASP A 43 -50.16 20.00 -22.76
N ASP A 44 -51.03 20.60 -23.58
CA ASP A 44 -50.74 21.28 -24.86
C ASP A 44 -50.00 22.64 -24.76
N ASN A 45 -49.11 22.80 -23.79
CA ASN A 45 -48.09 23.85 -23.77
C ASN A 45 -46.81 23.24 -23.22
N ASN A 46 -46.06 22.57 -24.09
CA ASN A 46 -45.03 21.61 -23.74
C ASN A 46 -43.72 22.27 -23.27
N MET A 47 -43.77 23.09 -22.21
CA MET A 47 -42.57 23.43 -21.43
C MET A 47 -42.20 22.21 -20.59
N ILE A 48 -41.17 21.49 -21.04
CA ILE A 48 -40.57 20.41 -20.25
C ILE A 48 -39.78 21.06 -19.12
N GLU A 49 -40.28 20.96 -17.90
CA GLU A 49 -39.56 21.41 -16.71
C GLU A 49 -38.45 20.40 -16.38
N VAL A 50 -37.24 20.66 -16.86
CA VAL A 50 -36.06 19.85 -16.54
C VAL A 50 -35.47 20.36 -15.22
N LYS A 51 -35.68 19.61 -14.14
CA LYS A 51 -34.94 19.83 -12.89
C LYS A 51 -33.51 19.31 -13.07
N LEU A 52 -32.55 20.23 -13.02
CA LEU A 52 -31.12 19.92 -13.02
C LEU A 52 -30.62 20.02 -11.58
N ASP A 53 -30.31 18.88 -10.98
CA ASP A 53 -29.55 18.86 -9.73
C ASP A 53 -28.07 19.06 -10.06
N ILE A 54 -27.59 20.27 -9.82
CA ILE A 54 -26.18 20.62 -10.03
C ILE A 54 -25.42 20.34 -8.73
N ILE A 55 -24.58 19.31 -8.76
CA ILE A 55 -23.67 19.00 -7.66
C ILE A 55 -22.32 19.64 -7.95
N CYS A 56 -21.97 20.66 -7.18
CA CYS A 56 -20.63 21.24 -7.22
C CYS A 56 -19.63 20.30 -6.54
N CYS A 57 -18.49 20.07 -7.20
CA CYS A 57 -17.36 19.29 -6.68
C CYS A 57 -17.81 17.94 -6.12
N PRO A 58 -18.32 17.02 -6.97
CA PRO A 58 -18.83 15.74 -6.48
C PRO A 58 -17.72 14.92 -5.81
N PRO A 59 -18.05 14.09 -4.81
CA PRO A 59 -17.12 13.10 -4.27
C PRO A 59 -16.56 12.25 -5.41
N THR A 60 -15.24 12.23 -5.56
CA THR A 60 -14.58 11.66 -6.74
C THR A 60 -13.45 10.73 -6.29
N ILE A 61 -13.37 9.55 -6.90
CA ILE A 61 -12.21 8.68 -6.80
C ILE A 61 -11.22 9.11 -7.89
N LEU A 62 -10.00 9.48 -7.49
CA LEU A 62 -8.95 9.90 -8.43
C LEU A 62 -8.14 8.71 -8.93
N SER A 63 -7.82 7.79 -8.02
CA SER A 63 -7.09 6.58 -8.37
C SER A 63 -7.36 5.46 -7.37
N VAL A 64 -7.26 4.23 -7.87
CA VAL A 64 -7.35 3.00 -7.07
C VAL A 64 -6.12 2.18 -7.39
N ARG A 65 -5.36 1.81 -6.36
CA ARG A 65 -4.14 1.02 -6.47
C ARG A 65 -4.26 -0.25 -5.65
N THR A 66 -3.74 -1.32 -6.21
CA THR A 66 -3.47 -2.56 -5.52
C THR A 66 -2.26 -3.22 -6.18
N PHE A 67 -1.70 -4.26 -5.55
CA PHE A 67 -0.56 -4.95 -6.12
C PHE A 67 -0.87 -5.50 -7.52
N GLU A 68 0.02 -5.21 -8.48
CA GLU A 68 -0.12 -5.55 -9.90
C GLU A 68 -1.45 -5.11 -10.52
N ASN A 69 -2.07 -4.03 -10.04
CA ASN A 69 -3.32 -3.48 -10.61
C ASN A 69 -4.40 -4.55 -10.84
N PHE A 70 -4.68 -5.38 -9.83
CA PHE A 70 -5.69 -6.46 -9.86
C PHE A 70 -5.32 -7.69 -10.69
N GLU A 71 -4.11 -7.74 -11.26
CA GLU A 71 -3.63 -8.83 -12.12
C GLU A 71 -2.86 -9.91 -11.34
N ALA A 72 -2.51 -9.66 -10.07
CA ALA A 72 -1.79 -10.63 -9.24
C ALA A 72 -2.60 -11.92 -9.01
N ARG A 73 -1.90 -13.00 -8.65
CA ARG A 73 -2.57 -14.19 -8.11
C ARG A 73 -3.07 -13.92 -6.71
N ASN A 74 -4.30 -14.37 -6.46
CA ASN A 74 -4.96 -14.24 -5.16
C ASN A 74 -4.90 -15.59 -4.47
N TYR A 75 -4.28 -15.66 -3.29
CA TYR A 75 -4.22 -16.90 -2.52
C TYR A 75 -5.05 -16.80 -1.25
N ALA A 76 -5.65 -17.92 -0.86
CA ALA A 76 -6.26 -18.05 0.46
C ALA A 76 -5.22 -17.74 1.56
N SER A 77 -5.67 -17.04 2.60
CA SER A 77 -4.88 -16.56 3.75
C SER A 77 -3.86 -15.45 3.44
N VAL A 78 -3.82 -14.93 2.22
CA VAL A 78 -2.93 -13.82 1.84
C VAL A 78 -3.72 -12.51 1.75
N PRO A 79 -3.34 -11.45 2.47
CA PRO A 79 -4.05 -10.17 2.42
C PRO A 79 -4.02 -9.52 1.04
N LEU A 80 -5.16 -8.95 0.66
CA LEU A 80 -5.33 -8.04 -0.46
C LEU A 80 -5.60 -6.65 0.11
N VAL A 81 -4.87 -5.64 -0.37
CA VAL A 81 -5.00 -4.26 0.11
C VAL A 81 -5.30 -3.31 -1.05
N ILE A 82 -6.20 -2.37 -0.82
CA ILE A 82 -6.61 -1.33 -1.75
C ILE A 82 -6.24 0.04 -1.19
N GLU A 83 -5.43 0.78 -1.94
CA GLU A 83 -5.18 2.20 -1.69
C GLU A 83 -6.03 3.04 -2.63
N THR A 84 -6.65 4.09 -2.10
CA THR A 84 -7.53 4.97 -2.87
C THR A 84 -7.14 6.42 -2.66
N ASP A 85 -6.98 7.17 -3.75
CA ASP A 85 -6.89 8.62 -3.69
C ASP A 85 -8.28 9.20 -4.00
N ILE A 86 -8.76 10.09 -3.15
CA ILE A 86 -10.10 10.68 -3.26
C ILE A 86 -10.03 12.20 -3.29
N LEU A 87 -11.00 12.84 -3.94
CA LEU A 87 -11.15 14.29 -4.03
C LEU A 87 -12.59 14.68 -3.67
N TYR A 88 -12.73 15.79 -2.94
CA TYR A 88 -14.02 16.30 -2.45
C TYR A 88 -14.84 15.27 -1.65
N ALA A 89 -14.18 14.25 -1.12
CA ALA A 89 -14.69 13.21 -0.24
C ALA A 89 -13.83 13.19 1.04
N THR A 90 -14.41 12.76 2.15
CA THR A 90 -13.69 12.62 3.43
C THR A 90 -13.24 11.20 3.70
N HIS A 91 -13.90 10.22 3.09
CA HIS A 91 -13.64 8.80 3.30
C HIS A 91 -14.03 7.99 2.05
N ALA A 92 -13.34 6.87 1.82
CA ALA A 92 -13.69 5.93 0.76
C ALA A 92 -14.10 4.61 1.42
N ILE A 93 -15.40 4.30 1.38
CA ILE A 93 -15.89 3.02 1.90
C ILE A 93 -15.56 1.95 0.86
N VAL A 94 -14.74 0.99 1.24
CA VAL A 94 -14.41 -0.18 0.40
C VAL A 94 -15.23 -1.37 0.86
N ILE A 95 -15.99 -1.96 -0.06
CA ILE A 95 -16.84 -3.13 0.19
C ILE A 95 -16.33 -4.28 -0.68
N TRP A 96 -16.06 -5.41 -0.05
CA TRP A 96 -15.57 -6.62 -0.68
C TRP A 96 -16.72 -7.59 -0.93
N TYR A 97 -16.72 -8.18 -2.12
CA TYR A 97 -17.64 -9.22 -2.51
C TYR A 97 -16.89 -10.44 -3.00
N VAL A 98 -17.38 -11.63 -2.63
CA VAL A 98 -16.90 -12.90 -3.15
C VAL A 98 -18.07 -13.60 -3.84
N ASP A 99 -17.95 -13.90 -5.14
CA ASP A 99 -19.05 -14.39 -6.00
C ASP A 99 -20.36 -13.59 -5.84
N GLY A 100 -20.22 -12.27 -5.68
CA GLY A 100 -21.36 -11.34 -5.53
C GLY A 100 -21.97 -11.26 -4.14
N VAL A 101 -21.45 -11.97 -3.15
CA VAL A 101 -21.88 -11.87 -1.74
C VAL A 101 -20.98 -10.89 -1.00
N GLU A 102 -21.56 -9.92 -0.30
CA GLU A 102 -20.80 -8.98 0.54
C GLU A 102 -20.15 -9.75 1.71
N VAL A 103 -18.81 -9.71 1.79
CA VAL A 103 -18.04 -10.41 2.84
C VAL A 103 -17.41 -9.46 3.84
N LEU A 104 -17.11 -8.22 3.44
CA LEU A 104 -16.48 -7.22 4.29
C LEU A 104 -16.83 -5.82 3.80
N ARG A 105 -17.14 -4.92 4.73
CA ARG A 105 -17.47 -3.52 4.45
C ARG A 105 -16.59 -2.60 5.26
N ASP A 106 -16.25 -1.47 4.64
CA ASP A 106 -15.47 -0.39 5.23
C ASP A 106 -14.07 -0.82 5.69
N SER A 107 -13.39 -1.57 4.82
CA SER A 107 -12.01 -2.00 5.05
C SER A 107 -11.19 -1.95 3.77
N HIS A 108 -10.01 -1.33 3.85
CA HIS A 108 -9.04 -1.33 2.75
C HIS A 108 -8.31 -2.67 2.60
N CYS A 109 -8.46 -3.60 3.53
CA CYS A 109 -7.79 -4.89 3.54
C CYS A 109 -8.78 -6.04 3.70
N TYR A 110 -8.65 -7.07 2.86
CA TYR A 110 -9.39 -8.32 2.98
C TYR A 110 -8.43 -9.50 2.83
N THR A 111 -8.58 -10.51 3.68
CA THR A 111 -7.81 -11.77 3.59
C THR A 111 -8.77 -12.87 3.15
N PRO A 112 -8.69 -13.37 1.90
CA PRO A 112 -9.51 -14.47 1.43
C PRO A 112 -9.32 -15.71 2.30
N THR A 113 -10.38 -16.47 2.52
CA THR A 113 -10.36 -17.70 3.33
C THR A 113 -10.23 -18.93 2.43
N VAL A 114 -10.08 -20.11 3.06
CA VAL A 114 -10.06 -21.39 2.32
C VAL A 114 -11.42 -21.64 1.65
N ASP A 115 -12.52 -21.14 2.22
CA ASP A 115 -13.85 -21.28 1.64
C ASP A 115 -14.02 -20.42 0.37
N ASP A 116 -13.12 -19.47 0.13
CA ASP A 116 -13.17 -18.58 -1.04
C ASP A 116 -12.43 -19.14 -2.25
N VAL A 117 -11.71 -20.26 -2.10
CA VAL A 117 -10.97 -20.90 -3.20
C VAL A 117 -11.91 -21.24 -4.37
N GLY A 118 -11.49 -20.83 -5.57
CA GLY A 118 -12.25 -20.99 -6.82
C GLY A 118 -13.24 -19.86 -7.12
N LYS A 119 -13.45 -18.93 -6.18
CA LYS A 119 -14.39 -17.82 -6.30
C LYS A 119 -13.72 -16.54 -6.81
N GLU A 120 -14.53 -15.63 -7.33
CA GLU A 120 -14.11 -14.33 -7.85
C GLU A 120 -14.27 -13.23 -6.80
N ILE A 121 -13.29 -12.31 -6.75
CA ILE A 121 -13.30 -11.17 -5.82
C ILE A 121 -13.62 -9.89 -6.57
N TYR A 122 -14.56 -9.14 -6.02
CA TYR A 122 -14.96 -7.81 -6.48
C TYR A 122 -14.86 -6.82 -5.34
N ILE A 123 -14.60 -5.56 -5.68
CA ILE A 123 -14.69 -4.45 -4.74
C ILE A 123 -15.61 -3.37 -5.29
N LEU A 124 -16.33 -2.72 -4.38
CA LEU A 124 -17.09 -1.50 -4.63
C LEU A 124 -16.53 -0.41 -3.73
N ILE A 125 -16.13 0.71 -4.32
CA ILE A 125 -15.57 1.85 -3.61
C ILE A 125 -16.58 2.99 -3.69
N ILE A 126 -16.94 3.55 -2.54
CA ILE A 126 -17.93 4.62 -2.44
C ILE A 126 -17.29 5.84 -1.78
N PRO A 127 -17.06 6.94 -2.50
CA PRO A 127 -16.51 8.17 -1.92
C PRO A 127 -17.61 8.91 -1.17
N VAL A 128 -17.43 9.10 0.14
CA VAL A 128 -18.45 9.72 1.01
C VAL A 128 -17.94 11.01 1.64
N ARG A 129 -18.87 11.93 1.90
CA ARG A 129 -18.61 13.14 2.70
C ARG A 129 -19.85 13.53 3.51
N PRO A 130 -19.71 14.40 4.53
CA PRO A 130 -20.87 15.01 5.17
C PRO A 130 -21.81 15.64 4.13
N GLY A 131 -23.08 15.22 4.14
CA GLY A 131 -24.10 15.70 3.19
C GLY A 131 -24.15 14.99 1.83
N HIS A 132 -23.29 13.99 1.56
CA HIS A 132 -23.37 13.18 0.34
C HIS A 132 -22.92 11.73 0.61
N ASN A 133 -23.82 10.77 0.40
CA ASN A 133 -23.60 9.33 0.65
C ASN A 133 -22.80 8.61 -0.44
N GLY A 134 -22.34 9.34 -1.45
CA GLY A 134 -21.53 8.82 -2.56
C GLY A 134 -22.34 8.23 -3.72
N GLN A 135 -23.67 8.21 -3.62
CA GLN A 135 -24.55 7.61 -4.64
C GLN A 135 -24.31 8.22 -6.04
N GLY A 136 -24.09 7.35 -7.02
CA GLY A 136 -23.80 7.71 -8.41
C GLY A 136 -22.33 7.99 -8.71
N TYR A 137 -21.46 7.91 -7.69
CA TYR A 137 -20.01 8.10 -7.81
C TYR A 137 -19.23 6.88 -7.31
N GLU A 138 -19.92 5.76 -7.10
CA GLU A 138 -19.29 4.49 -6.79
C GLU A 138 -18.55 3.88 -8.00
N GLU A 139 -17.41 3.23 -7.74
CA GLU A 139 -16.65 2.50 -8.75
C GLU A 139 -16.45 1.05 -8.32
N ALA A 140 -16.61 0.12 -9.27
CA ALA A 140 -16.46 -1.30 -9.03
C ALA A 140 -15.26 -1.88 -9.80
N TYR A 141 -14.47 -2.69 -9.12
CA TYR A 141 -13.29 -3.35 -9.69
C TYR A 141 -13.36 -4.85 -9.45
N ARG A 142 -12.76 -5.63 -10.35
CA ARG A 142 -12.70 -7.09 -10.27
C ARG A 142 -11.25 -7.55 -10.30
N PHE A 143 -10.88 -8.43 -9.38
CA PHE A 143 -9.60 -9.12 -9.46
C PHE A 143 -9.60 -10.12 -10.61
N ARG A 144 -8.54 -10.12 -11.43
CA ARG A 144 -8.48 -10.95 -12.63
C ARG A 144 -8.53 -12.44 -12.32
N ASN A 145 -7.75 -12.85 -11.31
CA ASN A 145 -7.61 -14.25 -10.94
C ASN A 145 -8.59 -14.62 -9.83
N ARG A 146 -9.12 -15.83 -9.91
CA ARG A 146 -9.89 -16.44 -8.81
C ARG A 146 -8.98 -16.70 -7.62
N VAL A 147 -9.57 -16.86 -6.44
CA VAL A 147 -8.80 -17.25 -5.26
C VAL A 147 -8.28 -18.66 -5.47
N GLU A 148 -6.99 -18.85 -5.22
CA GLU A 148 -6.29 -20.11 -5.34
C GLU A 148 -5.87 -20.62 -3.96
N GLN A 149 -5.69 -21.93 -3.85
CA GLN A 149 -5.07 -22.52 -2.67
C GLN A 149 -3.60 -22.10 -2.64
N LEU A 150 -3.12 -21.66 -1.46
CA LEU A 150 -1.70 -21.38 -1.29
C LEU A 150 -0.88 -22.67 -1.57
N PRO A 151 0.09 -22.65 -2.49
CA PRO A 151 0.87 -23.84 -2.83
C PRO A 151 1.64 -24.39 -1.64
N PHE A 152 1.62 -25.72 -1.47
CA PHE A 152 2.42 -26.39 -0.45
C PHE A 152 3.91 -26.36 -0.81
N MET A 153 4.77 -26.10 0.19
CA MET A 153 6.22 -26.02 0.03
C MET A 153 6.92 -27.20 0.72
N PRO A 154 7.09 -28.34 0.03
CA PRO A 154 7.59 -29.58 0.66
C PRO A 154 9.06 -29.48 1.10
N ILE A 155 9.87 -28.62 0.48
CA ILE A 155 11.31 -28.55 0.73
C ILE A 155 11.62 -27.94 2.11
N VAL A 156 10.75 -27.06 2.61
CA VAL A 156 10.95 -26.33 3.89
C VAL A 156 10.13 -26.89 5.05
N SER A 157 9.18 -27.80 4.79
CA SER A 157 8.49 -28.56 5.84
C SER A 157 9.32 -29.81 6.18
N PRO A 158 9.50 -30.17 7.47
CA PRO A 158 8.79 -29.66 8.64
C PRO A 158 9.45 -28.48 9.37
N ILE A 159 10.65 -28.04 8.96
CA ILE A 159 11.40 -26.97 9.66
C ILE A 159 10.55 -25.69 9.80
N ARG A 160 9.80 -25.35 8.75
CA ARG A 160 8.86 -24.23 8.74
C ARG A 160 7.76 -24.37 9.79
N ASP A 161 7.28 -25.58 10.05
CA ASP A 161 6.19 -25.80 11.00
C ASP A 161 6.64 -25.47 12.42
N ASP A 162 7.91 -25.75 12.76
CA ASP A 162 8.51 -25.41 14.06
C ASP A 162 8.65 -23.90 14.26
N TRP A 163 8.87 -23.13 13.18
CA TRP A 163 9.10 -21.68 13.23
C TRP A 163 7.82 -20.85 13.18
N THR A 164 6.73 -21.42 12.69
CA THR A 164 5.44 -20.72 12.50
C THR A 164 4.46 -20.96 13.64
N HIS A 165 4.92 -21.56 14.75
CA HIS A 165 4.12 -21.69 15.95
C HIS A 165 3.71 -20.32 16.51
N LYS A 166 2.39 -20.16 16.71
CA LYS A 166 1.81 -18.97 17.35
C LYS A 166 2.42 -18.79 18.74
N ARG A 167 3.02 -17.64 18.98
CA ARG A 167 3.49 -17.28 20.31
C ARG A 167 2.30 -16.86 21.17
N LYS A 168 2.29 -17.29 22.43
CA LYS A 168 1.55 -16.54 23.45
C LYS A 168 2.41 -15.34 23.80
N LYS A 169 1.98 -14.14 23.39
CA LYS A 169 2.57 -12.88 23.88
C LYS A 169 2.16 -12.73 25.35
N GLU A 170 2.75 -13.52 26.25
CA GLU A 170 2.60 -13.34 27.69
C GLU A 170 3.46 -12.15 28.11
N THR A 171 2.89 -11.28 28.94
CA THR A 171 3.43 -9.96 29.32
C THR A 171 4.73 -9.99 30.14
N SER A 172 5.34 -11.15 30.39
CA SER A 172 6.45 -11.31 31.33
C SER A 172 7.81 -11.64 30.72
N ASN A 173 7.89 -12.02 29.43
CA ASN A 173 9.17 -12.29 28.76
C ASN A 173 9.37 -11.32 27.59
N ASN A 174 10.45 -10.53 27.64
CA ASN A 174 10.90 -9.63 26.58
C ASN A 174 11.52 -10.40 25.40
N ASP A 175 10.89 -11.48 24.95
CA ASP A 175 11.43 -12.32 23.90
C ASP A 175 11.17 -11.67 22.53
N LEU A 176 12.21 -11.17 21.87
CA LEU A 176 12.10 -10.59 20.54
C LEU A 176 12.19 -11.67 19.45
N ARG A 177 11.26 -11.66 18.48
CA ARG A 177 11.35 -12.48 17.26
C ARG A 177 11.79 -11.63 16.07
N VAL A 178 12.93 -11.99 15.48
CA VAL A 178 13.52 -11.30 14.33
C VAL A 178 13.52 -12.20 13.12
N LEU A 179 12.95 -11.73 12.01
CA LEU A 179 13.00 -12.37 10.70
C LEU A 179 14.03 -11.62 9.82
N THR A 180 14.92 -12.37 9.18
CA THR A 180 15.74 -11.86 8.07
C THR A 180 15.49 -12.70 6.84
N TYR A 181 15.15 -12.06 5.72
CA TYR A 181 14.80 -12.78 4.50
C TYR A 181 15.16 -12.01 3.23
N ASN A 182 16.02 -12.61 2.40
CA ASN A 182 16.28 -12.12 1.05
C ASN A 182 15.15 -12.59 0.12
N ILE A 183 14.42 -11.65 -0.47
CA ILE A 183 13.19 -11.93 -1.21
C ILE A 183 13.39 -11.98 -2.73
N LEU A 184 14.64 -11.87 -3.23
CA LEU A 184 15.01 -11.86 -4.64
C LEU A 184 14.33 -10.73 -5.45
N ALA A 185 15.09 -9.69 -5.77
CA ALA A 185 14.59 -8.54 -6.52
C ALA A 185 14.13 -8.95 -7.93
N ASP A 186 13.04 -8.36 -8.40
CA ASP A 186 12.48 -8.70 -9.71
C ASP A 186 13.41 -8.30 -10.87
N LEU A 187 14.31 -7.34 -10.63
CA LEU A 187 15.40 -6.99 -11.55
C LEU A 187 16.31 -8.18 -11.89
N TYR A 188 16.49 -9.12 -10.96
CA TYR A 188 17.34 -10.31 -11.17
C TYR A 188 16.57 -11.46 -11.83
N THR A 189 15.24 -11.43 -11.75
CA THR A 189 14.36 -12.38 -12.42
C THR A 189 13.81 -11.84 -13.73
N SER A 190 14.27 -10.72 -14.28
CA SER A 190 13.80 -10.12 -15.55
C SER A 190 14.89 -9.89 -16.59
N ARG A 191 16.17 -10.09 -16.26
CA ARG A 191 17.28 -9.95 -17.21
C ARG A 191 17.39 -11.22 -18.07
N ASP A 192 16.89 -11.13 -19.30
CA ASP A 192 16.81 -12.19 -20.32
C ASP A 192 18.09 -13.03 -20.53
N ILE A 193 19.27 -12.46 -20.29
CA ILE A 193 20.56 -13.14 -20.54
C ILE A 193 20.94 -14.10 -19.40
N ASP A 194 20.62 -13.75 -18.14
CA ASP A 194 20.99 -14.56 -16.97
C ASP A 194 19.85 -15.47 -16.49
N GLN A 195 18.58 -15.15 -16.77
CA GLN A 195 17.44 -15.97 -16.36
C GLN A 195 17.55 -17.42 -16.83
N HIS A 196 17.92 -17.62 -18.11
CA HIS A 196 18.04 -18.95 -18.71
C HIS A 196 19.26 -19.74 -18.22
N LEU A 197 20.24 -19.10 -17.59
CA LEU A 197 21.42 -19.78 -17.03
C LEU A 197 21.28 -20.01 -15.51
N MET A 198 20.81 -19.02 -14.76
CA MET A 198 20.73 -19.06 -13.29
C MET A 198 19.53 -19.88 -12.80
N TYR A 199 18.37 -19.74 -13.45
CA TYR A 199 17.11 -20.35 -13.02
C TYR A 199 16.55 -21.35 -14.04
N ALA A 200 17.41 -21.97 -14.84
CA ALA A 200 17.03 -22.91 -15.91
C ALA A 200 16.15 -24.09 -15.45
N HIS A 201 16.23 -24.43 -14.16
CA HIS A 201 15.46 -25.51 -13.52
C HIS A 201 14.07 -25.07 -13.04
N CYS A 202 13.76 -23.77 -13.06
CA CYS A 202 12.52 -23.19 -12.58
C CYS A 202 11.66 -22.72 -13.76
N ASP A 203 10.36 -23.05 -13.75
CA ASP A 203 9.42 -22.52 -14.74
C ASP A 203 9.33 -20.98 -14.60
N LEU A 204 9.29 -20.28 -15.73
CA LEU A 204 9.18 -18.82 -15.77
C LEU A 204 7.94 -18.32 -15.02
N ASP A 205 6.81 -19.05 -15.09
CA ASP A 205 5.59 -18.72 -14.34
C ASP A 205 5.86 -18.58 -12.83
N TYR A 206 6.78 -19.39 -12.31
CA TYR A 206 7.13 -19.41 -10.90
C TYR A 206 8.05 -18.25 -10.47
N LEU A 207 8.80 -17.68 -11.42
CA LEU A 207 9.67 -16.53 -11.17
C LEU A 207 8.92 -15.20 -11.18
N MET A 208 7.75 -15.15 -11.85
CA MET A 208 6.97 -13.94 -12.00
C MET A 208 6.54 -13.33 -10.66
N ARG A 209 6.78 -12.03 -10.47
CA ARG A 209 6.44 -11.29 -9.24
C ARG A 209 4.97 -11.38 -8.86
N TRP A 210 4.06 -11.35 -9.84
CA TRP A 210 2.60 -11.41 -9.64
C TRP A 210 2.13 -12.75 -9.01
N ARG A 211 2.98 -13.78 -9.07
CA ARG A 211 2.78 -15.07 -8.39
C ARG A 211 3.62 -15.18 -7.12
N ARG A 212 4.90 -14.84 -7.20
CA ARG A 212 5.92 -15.06 -6.17
C ARG A 212 5.70 -14.19 -4.93
N MET A 213 5.39 -12.91 -5.12
CA MET A 213 5.32 -11.94 -4.03
C MET A 213 4.14 -12.18 -3.06
N PRO A 214 2.92 -12.52 -3.51
CA PRO A 214 1.86 -12.93 -2.60
C PRO A 214 2.23 -14.13 -1.71
N MET A 215 3.04 -15.06 -2.23
CA MET A 215 3.51 -16.22 -1.46
C MET A 215 4.57 -15.82 -0.42
N ILE A 216 5.47 -14.90 -0.78
CA ILE A 216 6.45 -14.32 0.16
C ILE A 216 5.75 -13.56 1.29
N ILE A 217 4.67 -12.83 0.99
CA ILE A 217 3.83 -12.20 2.03
C ILE A 217 3.25 -13.26 2.97
N ALA A 218 2.70 -14.35 2.43
CA ALA A 218 2.17 -15.45 3.23
C ALA A 218 3.25 -16.02 4.17
N GLU A 219 4.46 -16.19 3.66
CA GLU A 219 5.63 -16.66 4.40
C GLU A 219 5.99 -15.71 5.54
N ILE A 220 6.21 -14.43 5.25
CA ILE A 220 6.58 -13.40 6.22
C ILE A 220 5.55 -13.32 7.35
N LEU A 221 4.26 -13.28 7.00
CA LEU A 221 3.18 -13.16 7.97
C LEU A 221 3.02 -14.43 8.83
N SER A 222 3.40 -15.60 8.32
CA SER A 222 3.30 -16.86 9.08
C SER A 222 4.30 -16.93 10.24
N TYR A 223 5.39 -16.16 10.19
CA TYR A 223 6.39 -16.13 11.25
C TYR A 223 5.99 -15.26 12.45
N ASP A 224 5.00 -14.35 12.31
CA ASP A 224 4.56 -13.47 13.39
C ASP A 224 5.75 -12.78 14.10
N ALA A 225 6.67 -12.23 13.31
CA ALA A 225 7.92 -11.64 13.79
C ALA A 225 7.68 -10.22 14.31
N ASP A 226 8.41 -9.80 15.33
CA ASP A 226 8.33 -8.44 15.87
C ASP A 226 9.16 -7.45 15.03
N LEU A 227 10.27 -7.94 14.46
CA LEU A 227 11.14 -7.21 13.54
C LEU A 227 11.37 -8.05 12.27
N ILE A 228 11.20 -7.44 11.10
CA ILE A 228 11.36 -8.07 9.79
C ILE A 228 12.38 -7.27 8.99
N CYS A 229 13.47 -7.92 8.60
CA CYS A 229 14.55 -7.35 7.80
C CYS A 229 14.59 -8.05 6.44
N LEU A 230 14.30 -7.32 5.37
CA LEU A 230 14.25 -7.84 4.01
C LEU A 230 15.39 -7.29 3.17
N GLN A 231 16.00 -8.17 2.36
CA GLN A 231 17.01 -7.80 1.36
C GLN A 231 16.50 -8.07 -0.05
N GLU A 232 17.12 -7.42 -1.03
CA GLU A 232 16.72 -7.47 -2.44
C GLU A 232 15.27 -7.04 -2.69
N VAL A 233 14.89 -5.94 -2.05
CA VAL A 233 13.55 -5.36 -2.16
C VAL A 233 13.54 -4.30 -3.26
N ASP A 234 12.71 -4.47 -4.28
CA ASP A 234 12.44 -3.40 -5.24
C ASP A 234 11.61 -2.28 -4.59
N ALA A 235 11.90 -1.02 -4.92
CA ALA A 235 11.13 0.12 -4.39
C ALA A 235 9.62 0.00 -4.69
N THR A 236 9.28 -0.44 -5.91
CA THR A 236 7.87 -0.63 -6.29
C THR A 236 7.19 -1.74 -5.49
N ILE A 237 7.90 -2.82 -5.13
CA ILE A 237 7.37 -3.88 -4.28
C ILE A 237 7.13 -3.37 -2.86
N PHE A 238 8.05 -2.57 -2.34
CA PHE A 238 7.88 -1.94 -1.05
C PHE A 238 6.60 -1.08 -1.02
N ASP A 239 6.46 -0.17 -1.98
CA ASP A 239 5.37 0.82 -2.00
C ASP A 239 4.00 0.22 -2.29
N THR A 240 3.92 -0.77 -3.20
CA THR A 240 2.65 -1.30 -3.72
C THR A 240 2.18 -2.58 -3.04
N LEU A 241 3.05 -3.28 -2.29
CA LEU A 241 2.71 -4.54 -1.65
C LEU A 241 3.14 -4.61 -0.19
N LEU A 242 4.45 -4.55 0.10
CA LEU A 242 4.95 -4.82 1.44
C LEU A 242 4.43 -3.80 2.46
N ARG A 243 4.57 -2.50 2.18
CA ARG A 243 4.11 -1.42 3.07
C ARG A 243 2.58 -1.45 3.26
N PRO A 244 1.74 -1.52 2.21
CA PRO A 244 0.29 -1.61 2.40
C PRO A 244 -0.14 -2.86 3.18
N VAL A 245 0.41 -4.04 2.86
CA VAL A 245 0.00 -5.31 3.49
C VAL A 245 0.47 -5.40 4.94
N LEU A 246 1.75 -5.14 5.21
CA LEU A 246 2.29 -5.20 6.57
C LEU A 246 1.72 -4.06 7.43
N GLY A 247 1.48 -2.89 6.85
CA GLY A 247 0.75 -1.78 7.50
C GLY A 247 -0.64 -2.19 7.96
N ALA A 248 -1.41 -2.86 7.09
CA ALA A 248 -2.72 -3.41 7.45
C ALA A 248 -2.65 -4.51 8.53
N ARG A 249 -1.46 -5.04 8.83
CA ARG A 249 -1.19 -6.02 9.89
C ARG A 249 -0.49 -5.41 11.10
N GLY A 250 -0.47 -4.08 11.23
CA GLY A 250 0.05 -3.38 12.41
C GLY A 250 1.57 -3.21 12.43
N TYR A 251 2.23 -3.28 11.27
CA TYR A 251 3.66 -2.97 11.16
C TYR A 251 3.86 -1.58 10.58
N GLN A 252 4.89 -0.90 11.05
CA GLN A 252 5.48 0.22 10.33
C GLN A 252 6.75 -0.26 9.63
N GLY A 253 7.15 0.38 8.53
CA GLY A 253 8.40 0.02 7.87
C GLY A 253 9.04 1.13 7.09
N TYR A 254 10.32 0.93 6.83
CA TYR A 254 11.20 1.86 6.12
C TYR A 254 11.96 1.13 5.02
N TYR A 255 12.10 1.80 3.87
CA TYR A 255 12.86 1.31 2.73
C TYR A 255 14.13 2.11 2.51
N SER A 256 15.24 1.39 2.37
CA SER A 256 16.53 1.95 2.05
C SER A 256 17.06 1.38 0.73
N ASN A 257 16.92 2.16 -0.33
CA ASN A 257 17.56 1.85 -1.61
C ASN A 257 19.09 1.87 -1.48
N LYS A 258 19.76 0.96 -2.20
CA LYS A 258 21.21 0.95 -2.36
C LYS A 258 21.64 2.23 -3.09
N ALA A 259 22.70 2.89 -2.65
CA ALA A 259 23.16 4.15 -3.24
C ALA A 259 23.63 4.03 -4.72
N SER A 260 23.77 2.81 -5.23
CA SER A 260 24.12 2.51 -6.62
C SER A 260 22.94 2.68 -7.57
N SER A 261 23.21 2.73 -8.88
CA SER A 261 22.20 2.74 -9.96
C SER A 261 21.28 1.50 -10.05
N GLN A 262 21.37 0.57 -9.10
CA GLN A 262 20.48 -0.59 -9.00
C GLN A 262 19.17 -0.19 -8.31
N MET A 263 18.05 -0.72 -8.79
CA MET A 263 16.70 -0.37 -8.33
C MET A 263 16.21 -1.28 -7.19
N GLU A 264 17.12 -1.73 -6.33
CA GLU A 264 16.85 -2.65 -5.22
C GLU A 264 17.60 -2.24 -3.94
N GLY A 265 17.04 -2.59 -2.79
CA GLY A 265 17.59 -2.24 -1.49
C GLY A 265 17.12 -3.14 -0.36
N CYS A 266 17.13 -2.60 0.85
CA CYS A 266 16.66 -3.28 2.05
C CYS A 266 15.39 -2.63 2.58
N ALA A 267 14.51 -3.42 3.18
CA ALA A 267 13.37 -2.92 3.93
C ALA A 267 13.39 -3.46 5.36
N MET A 268 12.99 -2.63 6.32
CA MET A 268 12.82 -3.03 7.70
C MET A 268 11.39 -2.73 8.12
N PHE A 269 10.74 -3.67 8.81
CA PHE A 269 9.42 -3.50 9.40
C PHE A 269 9.44 -3.90 10.87
N TRP A 270 8.73 -3.16 11.71
CA TRP A 270 8.61 -3.43 13.14
C TRP A 270 7.13 -3.41 13.55
N SER A 271 6.76 -4.33 14.43
CA SER A 271 5.39 -4.45 14.95
C SER A 271 5.09 -3.31 15.91
N LEU A 272 3.99 -2.60 15.68
CA LEU A 272 3.51 -1.54 16.57
C LEU A 272 2.87 -2.07 17.87
N GLU A 273 2.73 -3.39 18.00
CA GLU A 273 2.39 -4.01 19.28
C GLU A 273 3.59 -4.07 20.23
N CYS A 274 4.82 -4.06 19.69
CA CYS A 274 6.06 -4.24 20.43
C CYS A 274 6.95 -2.98 20.44
N PHE A 275 6.84 -2.14 19.41
CA PHE A 275 7.67 -0.96 19.21
C PHE A 275 6.81 0.29 19.01
N GLU A 276 7.38 1.45 19.32
CA GLU A 276 6.72 2.73 19.06
C GLU A 276 6.75 3.12 17.58
N VAL A 277 5.82 3.97 17.18
CA VAL A 277 5.83 4.56 15.83
C VAL A 277 7.05 5.47 15.71
N ALA A 278 7.92 5.20 14.73
CA ALA A 278 9.02 6.10 14.40
C ALA A 278 8.52 7.22 13.49
N LYS A 279 9.06 8.43 13.65
CA LYS A 279 8.76 9.52 12.74
C LYS A 279 9.67 9.45 11.53
N ASP A 280 9.23 10.02 10.41
CA ASP A 280 10.02 10.07 9.17
C ASP A 280 11.39 10.76 9.38
N GLU A 281 11.43 11.76 10.26
CA GLU A 281 12.66 12.47 10.62
C GLU A 281 13.69 11.58 11.32
N ASP A 282 13.26 10.52 12.00
CA ASP A 282 14.13 9.59 12.74
C ASP A 282 14.58 8.39 11.86
N MET A 283 13.97 8.22 10.68
CA MET A 283 14.25 7.10 9.79
C MET A 283 15.45 7.40 8.88
N HIS A 284 16.65 7.14 9.42
CA HIS A 284 17.91 7.40 8.74
C HIS A 284 18.54 6.17 8.08
N LYS A 285 19.30 6.43 7.02
CA LYS A 285 20.20 5.45 6.40
C LYS A 285 21.58 5.65 6.97
N PHE A 286 22.07 4.67 7.71
CA PHE A 286 23.47 4.63 8.10
C PHE A 286 24.21 3.71 7.13
N ILE A 287 25.21 4.25 6.44
CA ILE A 287 26.14 3.39 5.70
C ILE A 287 26.99 2.71 6.78
N ILE A 288 27.27 1.42 6.62
CA ILE A 288 28.17 0.68 7.54
C ILE A 288 29.50 1.42 7.76
N ARG A 289 30.00 2.12 6.73
CA ARG A 289 31.19 2.97 6.84
C ARG A 289 31.02 4.14 7.82
N ASP A 290 29.83 4.72 7.92
CA ASP A 290 29.54 5.84 8.81
C ASP A 290 29.37 5.35 10.26
N LEU A 291 28.95 4.09 10.45
CA LEU A 291 28.97 3.41 11.76
C LEU A 291 30.40 3.13 12.25
N PHE A 292 31.36 2.97 11.34
CA PHE A 292 32.76 2.70 11.62
C PHE A 292 33.69 3.86 11.23
N GLY A 293 33.15 5.05 11.02
CA GLY A 293 33.91 6.22 10.58
C GLY A 293 34.90 6.62 11.66
N GLU A 294 36.20 6.59 11.35
CA GLU A 294 37.27 7.09 12.22
C GLU A 294 36.92 8.49 12.73
N GLU A 295 37.08 8.71 14.05
CA GLU A 295 37.14 10.03 14.68
C GLU A 295 38.14 10.89 13.91
N LYS A 296 37.66 11.65 12.92
CA LYS A 296 38.42 12.78 12.43
C LYS A 296 38.10 13.91 13.38
N ASP A 297 39.11 14.33 14.13
CA ASP A 297 39.16 15.56 14.91
C ASP A 297 38.52 16.71 14.12
N VAL A 298 37.21 16.91 14.31
CA VAL A 298 36.52 18.13 13.92
C VAL A 298 36.34 18.91 15.20
N GLN A 299 37.34 19.74 15.49
CA GLN A 299 37.23 20.80 16.47
C GLN A 299 36.01 21.66 16.12
N GLY A 300 34.88 21.42 16.79
CA GLY A 300 33.67 22.23 16.75
C GLY A 300 32.54 21.69 15.88
N LYS A 301 31.78 20.72 16.39
CA LYS A 301 30.35 20.54 16.10
C LYS A 301 29.66 19.84 17.28
N SER A 302 28.38 20.16 17.47
CA SER A 302 27.60 20.05 18.70
C SER A 302 27.50 18.66 19.32
N ASP A 303 27.54 18.64 20.66
CA ASP A 303 27.54 17.49 21.58
C ASP A 303 26.39 16.46 21.40
N MET A 304 25.37 16.70 20.55
CA MET A 304 24.25 15.77 20.36
C MET A 304 24.53 14.62 19.38
N ASP A 305 25.37 14.82 18.35
CA ASP A 305 25.62 13.79 17.33
C ASP A 305 26.62 12.72 17.82
N GLU A 306 27.56 13.10 18.68
CA GLU A 306 28.52 12.16 19.27
C GLU A 306 27.87 11.19 20.26
N ASP A 307 26.90 11.66 21.06
CA ASP A 307 26.22 10.85 22.07
C ASP A 307 25.38 9.73 21.42
N MET A 308 24.75 10.00 20.27
CA MET A 308 23.96 9.00 19.55
C MET A 308 24.84 7.93 18.90
N HIS A 309 25.98 8.32 18.31
CA HIS A 309 26.95 7.37 17.73
C HIS A 309 27.57 6.47 18.80
N LYS A 310 27.96 7.03 19.96
CA LYS A 310 28.48 6.25 21.09
C LYS A 310 27.42 5.33 21.69
N PHE A 311 26.16 5.74 21.72
CA PHE A 311 25.04 4.91 22.20
C PHE A 311 24.80 3.68 21.31
N ILE A 312 24.74 3.86 19.98
CA ILE A 312 24.48 2.77 19.03
C ILE A 312 25.60 1.71 19.05
N ILE A 313 26.87 2.13 19.11
CA ILE A 313 28.01 1.20 19.14
C ILE A 313 28.08 0.45 20.48
N ARG A 314 27.82 1.13 21.61
CA ARG A 314 27.89 0.53 22.95
C ARG A 314 26.80 -0.52 23.18
N ASP A 315 25.59 -0.29 22.66
CA ASP A 315 24.47 -1.25 22.79
C ASP A 315 24.56 -2.43 21.82
N LEU A 316 25.14 -2.26 20.62
CA LEU A 316 25.26 -3.34 19.63
C LEU A 316 26.37 -4.35 19.96
N PHE A 317 27.44 -3.95 20.65
CA PHE A 317 28.61 -4.81 20.86
C PHE A 317 28.89 -5.17 22.32
N GLY A 318 28.15 -4.60 23.27
CA GLY A 318 28.38 -4.81 24.70
C GLY A 318 29.70 -4.19 25.17
N GLU A 319 29.76 -3.80 26.44
CA GLU A 319 30.98 -3.23 27.02
C GLU A 319 32.18 -4.19 26.82
N GLU A 320 33.17 -3.77 26.03
CA GLU A 320 34.51 -4.34 26.14
C GLU A 320 34.95 -4.16 27.58
N LYS A 321 35.00 -5.27 28.32
CA LYS A 321 35.67 -5.28 29.61
C LYS A 321 37.13 -4.95 29.35
N ASP A 322 37.55 -3.77 29.81
CA ASP A 322 38.95 -3.40 29.97
C ASP A 322 39.71 -4.58 30.61
N VAL A 323 40.45 -5.32 29.80
CA VAL A 323 41.50 -6.22 30.30
C VAL A 323 42.64 -5.31 30.73
N GLN A 324 42.49 -4.76 31.93
CA GLN A 324 43.54 -4.05 32.60
C GLN A 324 44.62 -5.07 32.95
N GLY A 325 45.69 -5.06 32.16
CA GLY A 325 46.88 -5.86 32.40
C GLY A 325 47.39 -5.62 33.82
N LYS A 326 47.14 -6.57 34.71
CA LYS A 326 47.94 -6.75 35.91
C LYS A 326 49.18 -7.53 35.52
N SER A 327 50.28 -6.80 35.42
CA SER A 327 51.62 -7.32 35.60
C SER A 327 51.74 -7.85 37.02
N ASP A 328 51.70 -9.17 37.20
CA ASP A 328 52.28 -9.81 38.38
C ASP A 328 53.38 -10.76 37.86
N MET A 329 54.61 -10.26 37.95
CA MET A 329 55.78 -11.10 38.21
C MET A 329 55.55 -11.76 39.56
N ASP A 330 55.72 -13.08 39.67
CA ASP A 330 56.59 -13.72 40.66
C ASP A 330 56.56 -15.25 40.51
N GLU A 331 57.80 -15.79 40.48
CA GLU A 331 58.31 -17.18 40.57
C GLU A 331 58.02 -18.23 39.47
#